data_AF-A0A652LA85-F1
#
_entry.id   AF-A0A652LA85-F1
#
_cell.length_a   1.000
_cell.length_b   1.000
_cell.length_c   1.000
_cell.angle_alpha   90.00
_cell.angle_beta   90.00
_cell.angle_gamma   90.00
#
_symmetry.space_group_name_H-M   'P 1'
#
loop_
_entity.id
_entity.type
_entity.pdbx_description
1 polymer ?
#
loop_
_entity_poly.entity_id
_entity_poly.type
_entity_poly.pdbx_seq_one_letter_code
_entity_poly.pdbx_strand_id
1 'polypeptide(L)'
;MPIDVDEVQRRRAIAQATLAVAARDGARAVTIRAVAKELGGSTAMVTNYVPTRTALITNAVRAAESRWRTDLEAHLGDLTGADRLRATVEWHLSTDPEDLLLRTLWVEMLSTAHADPNGVDRREPRESREEFLDASTAAGVPDAALAADVLSLLTRGYYVSTMEEPGYWTPERASRVASAVVEALIDG
;
A
#
# COMPACT_ATOMS: atom_id res chain seq x y z
N MET A 1 3.65 23.46 21.15
CA MET A 1 4.13 22.56 20.07
C MET A 1 3.53 23.08 18.76
N PRO A 2 4.23 23.09 17.61
CA PRO A 2 3.66 23.61 16.36
C PRO A 2 2.38 22.85 15.99
N ILE A 3 1.37 23.54 15.44
CA ILE A 3 0.05 22.96 15.10
C ILE A 3 0.20 21.77 14.14
N ASP A 4 1.06 21.89 13.14
CA ASP A 4 1.33 20.83 12.15
C ASP A 4 1.92 19.56 12.78
N VAL A 5 2.75 19.71 13.83
CA VAL A 5 3.35 18.57 14.54
C VAL A 5 2.29 17.79 15.32
N ASP A 6 1.30 18.48 15.90
CA ASP A 6 0.17 17.82 16.57
C ASP A 6 -0.73 17.10 15.56
N GLU A 7 -1.04 17.72 14.41
CA GLU A 7 -1.86 17.06 13.37
C GLU A 7 -1.22 15.75 12.89
N VAL A 8 0.07 15.76 12.55
CA VAL A 8 0.77 14.55 12.08
C VAL A 8 0.76 13.46 13.14
N GLN A 9 1.04 13.81 14.40
CA GLN A 9 1.01 12.86 15.52
C GLN A 9 -0.39 12.28 15.73
N ARG A 10 -1.43 13.10 15.64
CA ARG A 10 -2.83 12.67 15.80
C ARG A 10 -3.26 11.73 14.68
N ARG A 11 -2.95 12.06 13.42
CA ARG A 11 -3.22 11.17 12.28
C ARG A 11 -2.49 9.84 12.41
N ARG A 12 -1.24 9.84 12.89
CA ARG A 12 -0.48 8.61 13.14
C ARG A 12 -1.12 7.75 14.24
N ALA A 13 -1.55 8.34 15.35
CA ALA A 13 -2.24 7.62 16.41
C ALA A 13 -3.57 7.02 15.92
N ILE A 14 -4.34 7.77 15.13
CA ILE A 14 -5.59 7.30 14.51
C ILE A 14 -5.31 6.13 13.55
N ALA A 15 -4.24 6.20 12.74
CA ALA A 15 -3.85 5.10 11.85
C ALA A 15 -3.53 3.83 12.63
N GLN A 16 -2.72 3.93 13.69
CA GLN A 16 -2.35 2.79 14.53
C GLN A 16 -3.57 2.16 15.22
N ALA A 17 -4.46 2.98 15.78
CA ALA A 17 -5.70 2.49 16.37
C ALA A 17 -6.62 1.83 15.34
N THR A 18 -6.66 2.35 14.11
CA THR A 18 -7.41 1.75 13.01
C THR A 18 -6.88 0.36 12.63
N LEU A 19 -5.55 0.23 12.49
CA LEU A 19 -4.91 -1.06 12.23
C LEU A 19 -5.14 -2.05 13.38
N ALA A 20 -5.06 -1.61 14.63
CA ALA A 20 -5.33 -2.45 15.80
C ALA A 20 -6.77 -2.99 15.84
N VAL A 21 -7.77 -2.13 15.57
CA VAL A 21 -9.17 -2.56 15.44
C VAL A 21 -9.33 -3.54 14.29
N ALA A 22 -8.74 -3.25 13.13
CA ALA A 22 -8.86 -4.11 11.95
C ALA A 22 -8.23 -5.50 12.17
N ALA A 23 -7.06 -5.56 12.81
CA ALA A 23 -6.35 -6.81 13.10
C ALA A 23 -7.12 -7.67 14.11
N ARG A 24 -7.75 -7.05 15.11
CA ARG A 24 -8.47 -7.76 16.18
C ARG A 24 -9.89 -8.17 15.76
N ASP A 25 -10.63 -7.25 15.16
CA ASP A 25 -12.08 -7.36 14.96
C ASP A 25 -12.48 -7.46 13.47
N GLY A 26 -11.51 -7.39 12.56
CA GLY A 26 -11.69 -7.42 11.11
C GLY A 26 -11.98 -6.04 10.48
N ALA A 27 -11.76 -5.93 9.17
CA ALA A 27 -11.91 -4.67 8.42
C ALA A 27 -13.31 -4.03 8.53
N ARG A 28 -14.37 -4.82 8.67
CA ARG A 28 -15.75 -4.33 8.83
C ARG A 28 -16.00 -3.67 10.20
N ALA A 29 -15.22 -4.01 11.23
CA ALA A 29 -15.33 -3.41 12.56
C ALA A 29 -14.73 -2.00 12.62
N VAL A 30 -13.93 -1.60 11.61
CA VAL A 30 -13.35 -0.26 11.50
C VAL A 30 -14.46 0.77 11.35
N THR A 31 -14.70 1.53 12.42
CA THR A 31 -15.64 2.64 12.50
C THR A 31 -15.05 3.78 13.33
N ILE A 32 -15.51 5.01 13.11
CA ILE A 32 -15.10 6.18 13.91
C ILE A 32 -15.26 5.91 15.42
N ARG A 33 -16.36 5.25 15.82
CA ARG A 33 -16.61 4.90 17.22
C ARG A 33 -15.64 3.86 17.76
N ALA A 34 -15.38 2.80 16.99
CA ALA A 34 -14.43 1.75 17.40
C ALA A 34 -13.02 2.32 17.56
N VAL A 35 -12.57 3.15 16.61
CA VAL A 35 -11.25 3.80 16.66
C VAL A 35 -11.17 4.81 17.81
N ALA A 36 -12.22 5.61 18.04
CA ALA A 36 -12.25 6.50 19.20
C ALA A 36 -12.16 5.74 20.53
N LYS A 37 -12.87 4.60 20.64
CA LYS A 37 -12.79 3.72 21.81
C LYS A 37 -11.39 3.15 22.00
N GLU A 38 -10.74 2.70 20.92
CA GLU A 38 -9.36 2.21 20.95
C GLU A 38 -8.38 3.29 21.47
N LEU A 39 -8.61 4.56 21.09
CA LEU A 39 -7.84 5.71 21.57
C LEU A 39 -8.23 6.20 22.97
N GLY A 40 -9.24 5.60 23.61
CA GLY A 40 -9.77 6.06 24.90
C GLY A 40 -10.45 7.45 24.83
N GLY A 41 -10.93 7.85 23.65
CA GLY A 41 -11.44 9.19 23.37
C GLY A 41 -12.88 9.23 22.85
N SER A 42 -13.33 10.43 22.50
CA SER A 42 -14.63 10.68 21.86
C SER A 42 -14.54 10.58 20.34
N THR A 43 -15.67 10.38 19.67
CA THR A 43 -15.71 10.39 18.19
C THR A 43 -15.25 11.73 17.62
N ALA A 44 -15.54 12.84 18.29
CA ALA A 44 -15.10 14.18 17.89
C ALA A 44 -13.56 14.29 17.79
N MET A 45 -12.83 13.64 18.72
CA MET A 45 -11.36 13.60 18.69
C MET A 45 -10.82 12.97 17.40
N VAL A 46 -11.55 12.01 16.83
CA VAL A 46 -11.17 11.36 15.57
C VAL A 46 -11.63 12.19 14.38
N THR A 47 -12.90 12.59 14.35
CA THR A 47 -13.50 13.29 13.19
C THR A 47 -12.90 14.65 12.91
N ASN A 48 -12.28 15.29 13.91
CA ASN A 48 -11.51 16.54 13.73
C ASN A 48 -10.32 16.37 12.76
N TYR A 49 -9.79 15.16 12.60
CA TYR A 49 -8.66 14.88 11.72
C TYR A 49 -9.03 13.92 10.57
N VAL A 50 -9.90 12.95 10.85
CA VAL A 50 -10.28 11.88 9.93
C VAL A 50 -11.81 11.68 9.98
N PRO A 51 -12.56 12.25 9.03
CA PRO A 51 -14.00 12.46 9.19
C PRO A 51 -14.86 11.22 8.85
N THR A 52 -14.36 10.31 8.02
CA THR A 52 -15.16 9.20 7.48
C THR A 52 -14.48 7.84 7.70
N ARG A 53 -15.25 6.74 7.57
CA ARG A 53 -14.69 5.39 7.59
C ARG A 53 -13.68 5.19 6.46
N THR A 54 -13.99 5.66 5.25
CA THR A 54 -13.07 5.59 4.11
C THR A 54 -11.77 6.33 4.45
N ALA A 55 -11.86 7.53 5.02
CA ALA A 55 -10.68 8.29 5.44
C ALA A 55 -9.88 7.59 6.57
N LEU A 56 -10.53 6.85 7.49
CA LEU A 56 -9.83 6.02 8.48
C LEU A 56 -8.97 4.96 7.81
N ILE A 57 -9.59 4.20 6.90
CA ILE A 57 -8.91 3.13 6.19
C ILE A 57 -7.77 3.69 5.34
N THR A 58 -8.02 4.76 4.58
CA THR A 58 -7.00 5.45 3.80
C THR A 58 -5.84 5.93 4.66
N ASN A 59 -6.11 6.53 5.81
CA ASN A 59 -5.08 7.01 6.73
C ASN A 59 -4.24 5.85 7.31
N ALA A 60 -4.87 4.71 7.57
CA ALA A 60 -4.19 3.49 8.04
C ALA A 60 -3.31 2.87 6.94
N VAL A 61 -3.85 2.69 5.73
CA VAL A 61 -3.14 2.17 4.57
C VAL A 61 -1.93 3.05 4.24
N ARG A 62 -2.11 4.37 4.19
CA ARG A 62 -1.02 5.33 3.94
C ARG A 62 0.09 5.27 5.00
N ALA A 63 -0.26 5.06 6.26
CA ALA A 63 0.74 4.92 7.32
C ALA A 63 1.58 3.65 7.17
N ALA A 64 0.95 2.55 6.73
CA ALA A 64 1.65 1.30 6.44
C ALA A 64 2.53 1.43 5.18
N GLU A 65 2.01 2.02 4.11
CA GLU A 65 2.75 2.26 2.86
C GLU A 65 3.98 3.15 3.08
N SER A 66 3.88 4.18 3.92
CA SER A 66 5.02 5.04 4.26
C SER A 66 6.13 4.27 4.99
N ARG A 67 5.77 3.31 5.85
CA ARG A 67 6.74 2.44 6.53
C ARG A 67 7.37 1.49 5.52
N TRP A 68 6.52 0.85 4.72
CA TRP A 68 6.90 -0.09 3.68
C TRP A 68 7.87 0.51 2.64
N ARG A 69 7.68 1.77 2.23
CA ARG A 69 8.62 2.49 1.35
C ARG A 69 9.97 2.79 2.02
N THR A 70 9.95 3.08 3.32
CA THR A 70 11.19 3.26 4.09
C THR A 70 11.98 1.97 4.14
N ASP A 71 11.27 0.85 4.36
CA ASP A 71 11.86 -0.48 4.40
C ASP A 71 12.37 -0.92 3.01
N LEU A 72 11.65 -0.56 1.92
CA LEU A 72 12.11 -0.75 0.55
C LEU A 72 13.45 -0.08 0.30
N GLU A 73 13.59 1.22 0.59
CA GLU A 73 14.85 1.92 0.33
C GLU A 73 16.01 1.32 1.13
N ALA A 74 15.75 0.89 2.37
CA ALA A 74 16.75 0.16 3.16
C ALA A 74 17.09 -1.22 2.55
N HIS A 75 16.10 -1.92 1.98
CA HIS A 75 16.28 -3.20 1.31
C HIS A 75 17.06 -3.07 0.00
N LEU A 76 16.79 -2.03 -0.80
CA LEU A 76 17.47 -1.79 -2.06
C LEU A 76 18.94 -1.41 -1.88
N GLY A 77 19.28 -0.67 -0.82
CA GLY A 77 20.66 -0.29 -0.50
C GLY A 77 21.39 0.31 -1.71
N ASP A 78 22.55 -0.27 -2.05
CA ASP A 78 23.41 0.17 -3.17
C ASP A 78 23.08 -0.52 -4.51
N LEU A 79 21.97 -1.27 -4.61
CA LEU A 79 21.57 -1.89 -5.88
C LEU A 79 21.29 -0.82 -6.93
N THR A 80 21.67 -1.12 -8.18
CA THR A 80 21.50 -0.21 -9.32
C THR A 80 20.98 -0.94 -10.55
N GLY A 81 20.50 -0.18 -11.53
CA GLY A 81 20.09 -0.70 -12.83
C GLY A 81 19.03 -1.80 -12.74
N ALA A 82 19.21 -2.85 -13.55
CA ALA A 82 18.30 -3.99 -13.62
C ALA A 82 18.16 -4.72 -12.27
N ASP A 83 19.22 -4.80 -11.46
CA ASP A 83 19.15 -5.49 -10.16
C ASP A 83 18.30 -4.71 -9.15
N ARG A 84 18.36 -3.37 -9.17
CA ARG A 84 17.45 -2.54 -8.38
C ARG A 84 16.00 -2.73 -8.84
N LEU A 85 15.74 -2.75 -10.14
CA LEU A 85 14.39 -2.97 -10.69
C LEU A 85 13.82 -4.33 -10.25
N ARG A 86 14.61 -5.41 -10.36
CA ARG A 86 14.22 -6.75 -9.90
C ARG A 86 13.86 -6.76 -8.42
N ALA A 87 14.71 -6.19 -7.58
CA ALA A 87 14.48 -6.12 -6.14
C ALA A 87 13.25 -5.27 -5.78
N THR A 88 13.03 -4.14 -6.47
CA THR A 88 11.80 -3.34 -6.30
C THR A 88 10.57 -4.17 -6.61
N VAL A 89 10.54 -4.87 -7.74
CA VAL A 89 9.38 -5.70 -8.13
C VAL A 89 9.17 -6.85 -7.14
N GLU A 90 10.24 -7.54 -6.72
CA GLU A 90 10.16 -8.60 -5.72
C GLU A 90 9.59 -8.09 -4.38
N TRP A 91 10.00 -6.90 -3.95
CA TRP A 91 9.50 -6.27 -2.74
C TRP A 91 7.98 -5.99 -2.80
N HIS A 92 7.48 -5.46 -3.92
CA HIS A 92 6.04 -5.27 -4.19
C HIS A 92 5.25 -6.59 -4.23
N LEU A 93 5.92 -7.73 -4.34
CA LEU A 93 5.32 -9.07 -4.38
C LEU A 93 5.50 -9.84 -3.08
N SER A 94 5.99 -9.21 -2.01
CA SER A 94 6.03 -9.83 -0.68
C SER A 94 4.61 -10.06 -0.11
N THR A 95 4.48 -11.03 0.79
CA THR A 95 3.21 -11.40 1.46
C THR A 95 3.46 -11.76 2.92
N ASP A 96 3.75 -10.75 3.73
CA ASP A 96 3.64 -10.88 5.19
C ASP A 96 2.15 -10.95 5.59
N PRO A 97 1.77 -11.67 6.67
CA PRO A 97 0.44 -11.56 7.27
C PRO A 97 -0.13 -10.13 7.43
N GLU A 98 0.70 -9.13 7.72
CA GLU A 98 0.25 -7.72 7.78
C GLU A 98 -0.23 -7.22 6.39
N ASP A 99 0.36 -7.71 5.30
CA ASP A 99 -0.01 -7.34 3.93
C ASP A 99 -1.41 -7.80 3.56
N LEU A 100 -1.83 -8.99 4.03
CA LEU A 100 -3.19 -9.48 3.78
C LEU A 100 -4.25 -8.60 4.44
N LEU A 101 -3.99 -8.12 5.66
CA LEU A 101 -4.87 -7.17 6.33
C LEU A 101 -4.95 -5.84 5.57
N LEU A 102 -3.81 -5.31 5.15
CA LEU A 102 -3.74 -4.06 4.37
C LEU A 102 -4.45 -4.18 3.03
N ARG A 103 -4.28 -5.30 2.32
CA ARG A 103 -5.00 -5.59 1.06
C ARG A 103 -6.50 -5.68 1.28
N THR A 104 -6.93 -6.35 2.35
CA THR A 104 -8.35 -6.43 2.71
C THR A 104 -8.93 -5.04 2.99
N LEU A 105 -8.21 -4.21 3.74
CA LEU A 105 -8.58 -2.82 4.00
C LEU A 105 -8.64 -2.00 2.71
N TRP A 106 -7.68 -2.18 1.80
CA TRP A 106 -7.65 -1.50 0.51
C TRP A 106 -8.85 -1.87 -0.38
N VAL A 107 -9.21 -3.16 -0.47
CA VAL A 107 -10.41 -3.63 -1.19
C VAL A 107 -11.68 -3.04 -0.59
N GLU A 108 -11.80 -3.06 0.74
CA GLU A 108 -12.92 -2.46 1.47
C GLU A 108 -13.04 -0.95 1.20
N MET A 109 -11.92 -0.23 1.21
CA MET A 109 -11.87 1.19 0.85
C MET A 109 -12.36 1.42 -0.58
N LEU A 110 -11.82 0.68 -1.56
CA LEU A 110 -12.21 0.82 -2.96
C LEU A 110 -13.69 0.51 -3.21
N SER A 111 -14.26 -0.49 -2.52
CA SER A 111 -15.69 -0.83 -2.63
C SER A 111 -16.60 0.34 -2.26
N THR A 112 -16.14 1.22 -1.36
CA THR A 112 -16.90 2.38 -0.86
C THR A 112 -16.46 3.72 -1.48
N ALA A 113 -15.46 3.71 -2.36
CA ALA A 113 -14.85 4.91 -2.94
C ALA A 113 -15.84 5.79 -3.72
N HIS A 114 -16.83 5.19 -4.38
CA HIS A 114 -17.87 5.92 -5.12
C HIS A 114 -18.75 6.79 -4.21
N ALA A 115 -18.99 6.37 -2.97
CA ALA A 115 -19.80 7.07 -1.99
C ALA A 115 -19.00 8.13 -1.21
N ASP A 116 -17.67 8.01 -1.15
CA ASP A 116 -16.76 8.99 -0.56
C ASP A 116 -15.49 9.18 -1.41
N PRO A 117 -15.58 9.87 -2.56
CA PRO A 117 -14.45 10.01 -3.49
C PRO A 117 -13.28 10.82 -2.95
N ASN A 118 -13.51 11.62 -1.90
CA ASN A 118 -12.50 12.44 -1.22
C ASN A 118 -11.83 11.67 -0.08
N GLY A 119 -12.44 10.59 0.40
CA GLY A 119 -11.88 9.73 1.43
C GLY A 119 -10.76 8.82 0.92
N VAL A 120 -10.62 8.61 -0.39
CA VAL A 120 -9.60 7.75 -1.01
C VAL A 120 -8.36 8.54 -1.40
N ASP A 121 -7.18 8.04 -1.01
CA ASP A 121 -5.92 8.63 -1.46
C ASP A 121 -5.57 8.14 -2.87
N ARG A 122 -5.46 9.07 -3.82
CA ARG A 122 -5.04 8.79 -5.20
C ARG A 122 -3.56 9.09 -5.44
N ARG A 123 -2.83 9.54 -4.42
CA ARG A 123 -1.39 9.82 -4.52
C ARG A 123 -0.59 8.55 -4.52
N GLU A 124 -0.91 7.58 -3.66
CA GLU A 124 -0.10 6.36 -3.57
C GLU A 124 0.00 5.60 -4.91
N PRO A 125 -1.08 5.36 -5.67
CA PRO A 125 -0.95 4.69 -6.97
C PRO A 125 -0.05 5.46 -7.95
N ARG A 126 0.05 6.79 -7.82
CA ARG A 126 0.94 7.61 -8.64
C ARG A 126 2.39 7.52 -8.14
N GLU A 127 2.61 7.59 -6.83
CA GLU A 127 3.92 7.45 -6.20
C GLU A 127 4.53 6.07 -6.51
N SER A 128 3.74 5.00 -6.38
CA SER A 128 4.20 3.63 -6.72
C SER A 128 4.51 3.47 -8.21
N ARG A 129 3.75 4.13 -9.09
CA ARG A 129 4.06 4.17 -10.53
C ARG A 129 5.34 4.93 -10.83
N GLU A 130 5.54 6.08 -10.18
CA GLU A 130 6.77 6.87 -10.29
C GLU A 130 7.99 6.07 -9.84
N GLU A 131 7.88 5.29 -8.76
CA GLU A 131 8.94 4.39 -8.30
C GLU A 131 9.33 3.34 -9.36
N PHE A 132 8.35 2.72 -10.03
CA PHE A 132 8.64 1.81 -11.15
C PHE A 132 9.23 2.50 -12.37
N LEU A 133 8.81 3.73 -12.65
CA LEU A 133 9.36 4.53 -13.75
C LEU A 133 10.84 4.85 -13.50
N ASP A 134 11.17 5.28 -12.29
CA ASP A 134 12.53 5.60 -11.90
C ASP A 134 13.42 4.35 -11.97
N ALA A 135 12.94 3.22 -11.42
CA ALA A 135 13.66 1.95 -11.46
C ALA A 135 13.87 1.43 -12.90
N SER A 136 12.83 1.52 -13.75
CA SER A 136 12.91 1.09 -15.16
C SER A 136 13.85 1.97 -15.98
N THR A 137 13.83 3.29 -15.73
CA THR A 137 14.74 4.25 -16.36
C THR A 137 16.18 3.96 -15.96
N ALA A 138 16.44 3.75 -14.66
CA ALA A 138 17.77 3.41 -14.16
C ALA A 138 18.28 2.07 -14.72
N ALA A 139 17.39 1.11 -14.97
CA ALA A 139 17.70 -0.18 -15.59
C ALA A 139 17.96 -0.11 -17.10
N GLY A 140 17.68 1.04 -17.76
CA GLY A 140 17.85 1.18 -19.21
C GLY A 140 16.78 0.47 -20.03
N VAL A 141 15.59 0.24 -19.45
CA VAL A 141 14.45 -0.36 -20.15
C VAL A 141 14.04 0.54 -21.34
N PRO A 142 13.95 0.04 -22.58
CA PRO A 142 13.70 0.86 -23.77
C PRO A 142 12.42 1.70 -23.74
N ASP A 143 11.34 1.18 -23.16
CA ASP A 143 10.12 1.95 -22.85
C ASP A 143 9.81 1.89 -21.35
N ALA A 144 10.58 2.67 -20.57
CA ALA A 144 10.44 2.75 -19.12
C ALA A 144 9.03 3.22 -18.67
N ALA A 145 8.33 4.01 -19.49
CA ALA A 145 6.98 4.48 -19.18
C ALA A 145 5.96 3.35 -19.28
N LEU A 146 6.01 2.56 -20.36
CA LEU A 146 5.20 1.37 -20.50
C LEU A 146 5.55 0.31 -19.44
N ALA A 147 6.84 0.12 -19.16
CA ALA A 147 7.29 -0.78 -18.10
C ALA A 147 6.67 -0.40 -16.75
N ALA A 148 6.67 0.88 -16.39
CA ALA A 148 6.04 1.36 -15.16
C ALA A 148 4.54 1.07 -15.12
N ASP A 149 3.82 1.24 -16.22
CA ASP A 149 2.38 0.93 -16.31
C ASP A 149 2.14 -0.58 -16.17
N VAL A 150 2.93 -1.41 -16.84
CA VAL A 150 2.84 -2.87 -16.78
C VAL A 150 3.11 -3.37 -15.35
N LEU A 151 4.18 -2.90 -14.72
CA LEU A 151 4.54 -3.29 -13.36
C LEU A 151 3.51 -2.82 -12.34
N SER A 152 2.96 -1.61 -12.50
CA SER A 152 1.87 -1.10 -11.65
C SER A 152 0.62 -1.98 -11.74
N LEU A 153 0.25 -2.43 -12.94
CA LEU A 153 -0.90 -3.33 -13.11
C LEU A 153 -0.63 -4.74 -12.59
N LEU A 154 0.58 -5.25 -12.81
CA LEU A 154 1.01 -6.57 -12.35
C LEU A 154 0.96 -6.69 -10.82
N THR A 155 1.50 -5.71 -10.09
CA THR A 155 1.55 -5.75 -8.62
C THR A 155 0.16 -5.57 -8.01
N ARG A 156 -0.72 -4.77 -8.62
CA ARG A 156 -2.14 -4.71 -8.23
C ARG A 156 -2.86 -6.02 -8.50
N GLY A 157 -2.59 -6.65 -9.63
CA GLY A 157 -3.11 -7.97 -9.96
C GLY A 157 -2.67 -9.03 -8.94
N TYR A 158 -1.43 -8.98 -8.48
CA TYR A 158 -0.91 -9.87 -7.44
C TYR A 158 -1.70 -9.76 -6.13
N TYR A 159 -2.01 -8.54 -5.68
CA TYR A 159 -2.76 -8.33 -4.43
C TYR A 159 -4.14 -8.98 -4.46
N VAL A 160 -4.86 -8.85 -5.57
CA VAL A 160 -6.18 -9.47 -5.73
C VAL A 160 -6.08 -10.98 -5.92
N SER A 161 -5.17 -11.43 -6.80
CA SER A 161 -5.01 -12.84 -7.14
C SER A 161 -4.68 -13.72 -5.92
N THR A 162 -3.80 -13.22 -5.04
CA THR A 162 -3.43 -13.92 -3.80
C THR A 162 -4.57 -13.98 -2.76
N MET A 163 -5.51 -13.03 -2.81
CA MET A 163 -6.71 -13.07 -1.97
C MET A 163 -7.77 -14.04 -2.53
N GLU A 164 -7.92 -14.10 -3.85
CA GLU A 164 -8.91 -14.95 -4.52
C GLU A 164 -8.57 -16.45 -4.41
N GLU A 165 -7.33 -16.82 -4.73
CA GLU A 165 -6.88 -18.21 -4.73
C GLU A 165 -5.50 -18.37 -4.06
N PRO A 166 -5.38 -18.20 -2.73
CA PRO A 166 -4.09 -18.23 -2.02
C PRO A 166 -3.33 -19.56 -2.18
N GLY A 167 -4.04 -20.67 -2.39
CA GLY A 167 -3.43 -21.98 -2.63
C GLY A 167 -2.86 -22.15 -4.05
N TYR A 168 -3.37 -21.39 -5.03
CA TYR A 168 -2.89 -21.43 -6.41
C TYR A 168 -1.85 -20.35 -6.67
N TRP A 169 -2.15 -19.11 -6.25
CA TRP A 169 -1.25 -17.97 -6.31
C TRP A 169 -0.35 -17.93 -5.08
N THR A 170 0.54 -18.92 -4.96
CA THR A 170 1.59 -18.88 -3.93
C THR A 170 2.59 -17.76 -4.22
N PRO A 171 3.32 -17.26 -3.20
CA PRO A 171 4.34 -16.22 -3.39
C PRO A 171 5.37 -16.61 -4.45
N GLU A 172 5.78 -17.89 -4.47
CA GLU A 172 6.75 -18.41 -5.45
C GLU A 172 6.19 -18.38 -6.87
N ARG A 173 4.91 -18.71 -7.04
CA ARG A 173 4.26 -18.68 -8.35
C ARG A 173 4.15 -17.25 -8.86
N ALA A 174 3.70 -16.32 -8.02
CA ALA A 174 3.57 -14.92 -8.38
C ALA A 174 4.93 -14.27 -8.70
N SER A 175 5.93 -14.53 -7.87
CA SER A 175 7.31 -14.07 -8.09
C SER A 175 7.85 -14.56 -9.43
N ARG A 176 7.67 -15.85 -9.77
CA ARG A 176 8.07 -16.39 -11.09
C ARG A 176 7.40 -15.68 -12.27
N VAL A 177 6.11 -15.37 -12.18
CA VAL A 177 5.40 -14.64 -13.24
C VAL A 177 5.97 -13.24 -13.39
N ALA A 178 6.21 -12.55 -12.27
CA ALA A 178 6.73 -11.20 -12.31
C ALA A 178 8.18 -11.13 -12.79
N SER A 179 9.04 -12.04 -12.37
CA SER A 179 10.41 -12.12 -12.90
C SER A 179 10.39 -12.30 -14.41
N ALA A 180 9.54 -13.17 -14.95
CA ALA A 180 9.42 -13.35 -16.40
C ALA A 180 8.99 -12.06 -17.13
N VAL A 181 8.09 -11.28 -16.52
CA VAL A 181 7.68 -9.97 -17.07
C VAL A 181 8.84 -8.97 -17.01
N VAL A 182 9.56 -8.89 -15.88
CA VAL A 182 10.71 -7.99 -15.71
C VAL A 182 11.80 -8.30 -16.72
N GLU A 183 12.18 -9.56 -16.91
CA GLU A 183 13.18 -9.93 -17.92
C GLU A 183 12.72 -9.57 -19.34
N ALA A 184 11.46 -9.82 -19.67
CA ALA A 184 10.92 -9.44 -20.99
C ALA A 184 10.92 -7.93 -21.24
N LEU A 185 10.76 -7.12 -20.18
CA LEU A 185 10.83 -5.66 -20.25
C LEU A 185 12.29 -5.17 -20.36
N ILE A 186 13.25 -5.87 -19.77
CA ILE A 186 14.68 -5.52 -19.85
C ILE A 186 15.26 -5.88 -21.22
N ASP A 187 14.86 -7.04 -21.77
CA ASP A 187 15.45 -7.60 -23.00
C ASP A 187 14.89 -7.01 -24.31
N GLY A 188 13.72 -6.36 -24.26
CA GLY A 188 13.00 -5.84 -25.43
C GLY A 188 13.31 -4.38 -25.72
#